data_AF-A0A3D3JP81-F1
#
_entry.id   AF-A0A3D3JP81-F1
#
_cell.length_a   1.000
_cell.length_b   1.000
_cell.length_c   1.000
_cell.angle_alpha   90.00
_cell.angle_beta   90.00
_cell.angle_gamma   90.00
#
_symmetry.space_group_name_H-M   'P 1'
#
loop_
_entity.id
_entity.type
_entity.pdbx_description
1 polymer ?
#
loop_
_entity_poly.entity_id
_entity_poly.type
_entity_poly.pdbx_seq_one_letter_code
_entity_poly.pdbx_strand_id
1 'polypeptide(L)'
;MTYYIIGQVVAGYLRIGHARTALTVQIVEDNDHRLFTQVMAPSIVVEALADAPEHTGSTFFRVFDALREIDHQVTAIANAWQSAGGRQERLEVREKIFGYLRHLAHSIERKGRQARRRTPHAELRSRQQRPIHKAFDDVQAARPEDFFRDSRTDSIVVAGKNGRSHVYNEQGRHITSLCLLRDEFQRRRNRRRYVPLPGKTIKQFVAAVTAAQPGT
;
A
#
# COMPACT_ATOMS: atom_id res chain seq x y z
N MET A 1 -42.57 -2.49 -0.99
CA MET A 1 -41.36 -3.14 -0.45
C MET A 1 -40.59 -2.06 0.29
N THR A 2 -40.48 -2.17 1.61
CA THR A 2 -39.96 -1.10 2.44
C THR A 2 -38.62 -1.55 3.00
N TYR A 3 -37.59 -0.75 2.78
CA TYR A 3 -36.26 -1.00 3.32
C TYR A 3 -35.97 0.00 4.42
N TYR A 4 -35.44 -0.48 5.54
CA TYR A 4 -35.08 0.37 6.67
C TYR A 4 -33.56 0.46 6.80
N ILE A 5 -33.03 1.68 6.76
CA ILE A 5 -31.60 1.88 7.04
C ILE A 5 -31.39 1.83 8.54
N ILE A 6 -30.72 0.78 9.02
CA ILE A 6 -30.38 0.60 10.43
C ILE A 6 -29.23 1.52 10.82
N GLY A 7 -28.26 1.65 9.91
CA GLY A 7 -27.09 2.51 10.06
C GLY A 7 -26.40 2.76 8.73
N GLN A 8 -25.67 3.86 8.65
CA GLN A 8 -24.86 4.19 7.49
C GLN A 8 -23.59 4.91 7.88
N VAL A 9 -22.56 4.78 7.04
CA VAL A 9 -21.33 5.54 7.15
C VAL A 9 -20.81 5.95 5.78
N VAL A 10 -20.28 7.15 5.69
CA VAL A 10 -19.54 7.62 4.52
C VAL A 10 -18.05 7.46 4.81
N ALA A 11 -17.35 6.72 3.96
CA ALA A 11 -15.92 6.48 4.07
C ALA A 11 -15.19 7.05 2.84
N GLY A 12 -14.28 7.99 3.08
CA GLY A 12 -13.58 8.74 2.03
C GLY A 12 -12.09 8.42 1.87
N TYR A 13 -11.44 9.21 1.01
CA TYR A 13 -9.99 9.21 0.72
C TYR A 13 -9.48 8.09 -0.19
N LEU A 14 -10.37 7.47 -0.96
CA LEU A 14 -9.96 6.61 -2.07
C LEU A 14 -9.43 7.48 -3.21
N ARG A 15 -8.27 7.12 -3.75
CA ARG A 15 -7.69 7.76 -4.94
C ARG A 15 -7.75 6.80 -6.10
N ILE A 16 -8.52 7.14 -7.13
CA ILE A 16 -8.52 6.48 -8.44
C ILE A 16 -7.93 7.47 -9.44
N GLY A 17 -6.75 7.16 -9.98
CA GLY A 17 -5.99 8.11 -10.79
C GLY A 17 -5.74 9.42 -10.02
N HIS A 18 -6.27 10.53 -10.53
CA HIS A 18 -6.19 11.86 -9.89
C HIS A 18 -7.42 12.22 -9.05
N ALA A 19 -8.51 11.47 -9.17
CA ALA A 19 -9.77 11.77 -8.49
C ALA A 19 -9.76 11.27 -7.04
N ARG A 20 -10.28 12.11 -6.13
CA ARG A 20 -10.65 11.70 -4.78
C ARG A 20 -12.09 11.28 -4.78
N THR A 21 -12.36 10.12 -4.23
CA THR A 21 -13.69 9.56 -4.16
C THR A 21 -13.99 9.02 -2.77
N ALA A 22 -15.27 8.84 -2.52
CA ALA A 22 -15.83 8.27 -1.30
C ALA A 22 -16.85 7.21 -1.67
N LEU A 23 -17.14 6.34 -0.71
CA LEU A 23 -18.23 5.39 -0.78
C LEU A 23 -19.09 5.53 0.48
N THR A 24 -20.35 5.16 0.36
CA THR A 24 -21.28 5.02 1.48
C THR A 24 -21.53 3.54 1.68
N VAL A 25 -21.50 3.09 2.93
CA VAL A 25 -21.93 1.74 3.32
C VAL A 25 -23.13 1.88 4.23
N GLN A 26 -24.18 1.14 3.93
CA GLN A 26 -25.42 1.10 4.68
C GLN A 26 -25.70 -0.34 5.13
N ILE A 27 -26.19 -0.49 6.35
CA ILE A 27 -26.81 -1.74 6.80
C ILE A 27 -28.31 -1.54 6.72
N VAL A 28 -28.95 -2.39 5.92
CA VAL A 28 -30.35 -2.25 5.55
C VAL A 28 -31.11 -3.49 6.01
N GLU A 29 -32.31 -3.26 6.52
CA GLU A 29 -33.27 -4.29 6.87
C GLU A 29 -34.38 -4.36 5.81
N ASP A 30 -34.74 -5.57 5.39
CA ASP A 30 -35.92 -5.82 4.55
C ASP A 30 -37.18 -6.13 5.37
N ASN A 31 -38.29 -6.37 4.68
CA ASN A 31 -39.56 -6.73 5.30
C ASN A 31 -39.53 -8.07 6.05
N ASP A 32 -38.58 -8.96 5.76
CA ASP A 32 -38.42 -10.27 6.41
C ASP A 32 -37.47 -10.20 7.62
N HIS A 33 -37.14 -8.98 8.08
CA HIS A 33 -36.19 -8.70 9.15
C HIS A 33 -34.77 -9.23 8.85
N ARG A 34 -34.39 -9.30 7.58
CA ARG A 34 -33.04 -9.71 7.17
C ARG A 34 -32.15 -8.50 7.00
N LEU A 35 -30.93 -8.61 7.49
CA LEU A 35 -29.90 -7.57 7.38
C LEU A 35 -29.03 -7.80 6.14
N PHE A 36 -28.73 -6.72 5.42
CA PHE A 36 -27.82 -6.74 4.29
C PHE A 36 -26.91 -5.53 4.28
N THR A 37 -25.71 -5.72 3.74
CA THR A 37 -24.77 -4.63 3.47
C THR A 37 -25.02 -4.06 2.08
N GLN A 38 -25.25 -2.75 1.99
CA GLN A 38 -25.36 -2.02 0.73
C GLN A 38 -24.20 -1.03 0.59
N VAL A 39 -23.54 -1.05 -0.57
CA VAL A 39 -22.44 -0.12 -0.89
C VAL A 39 -22.87 0.79 -2.03
N MET A 40 -22.76 2.10 -1.83
CA MET A 40 -23.02 3.13 -2.84
C MET A 40 -21.71 3.85 -3.15
N ALA A 41 -21.28 3.81 -4.41
CA ALA A 41 -20.07 4.48 -4.85
C ALA A 41 -20.21 4.86 -6.34
N PRO A 42 -19.42 5.83 -6.85
CA PRO A 42 -19.33 6.07 -8.28
C PRO A 42 -18.93 4.81 -9.05
N SER A 43 -19.43 4.62 -10.29
CA SER A 43 -19.20 3.39 -11.08
C SER A 43 -17.72 3.02 -11.21
N ILE A 44 -16.85 4.01 -11.36
CA ILE A 44 -15.39 3.82 -11.42
C ILE A 44 -14.81 3.17 -10.14
N VAL A 45 -15.42 3.40 -8.97
CA VAL A 45 -15.05 2.74 -7.71
C VAL A 45 -15.56 1.33 -7.67
N VAL A 46 -16.79 1.10 -8.12
CA VAL A 46 -17.42 -0.23 -8.15
C VAL A 46 -16.63 -1.16 -9.07
N GLU A 47 -16.30 -0.69 -10.28
CA GLU A 47 -15.45 -1.40 -11.25
C GLU A 47 -14.06 -1.69 -10.66
N ALA A 48 -13.41 -0.69 -10.06
CA ALA A 48 -12.10 -0.87 -9.43
C ALA A 48 -12.09 -1.83 -8.22
N LEU A 49 -13.23 -1.98 -7.53
CA LEU A 49 -13.42 -2.97 -6.46
C LEU A 49 -13.68 -4.37 -7.02
N ALA A 50 -14.42 -4.48 -8.12
CA ALA A 50 -14.68 -5.76 -8.79
C ALA A 50 -13.41 -6.35 -9.42
N ASP A 51 -12.57 -5.49 -9.98
CA ASP A 51 -11.29 -5.87 -10.60
C ASP A 51 -10.12 -5.93 -9.59
N ALA A 52 -10.37 -5.75 -8.29
CA ALA A 52 -9.32 -5.72 -7.29
C ALA A 52 -8.59 -7.09 -7.26
N PRO A 53 -7.31 -7.18 -7.68
CA PRO A 53 -6.62 -8.45 -7.74
C PRO A 53 -6.45 -9.04 -6.32
N GLU A 54 -6.48 -10.38 -6.20
CA GLU A 54 -6.23 -11.12 -4.94
C GLU A 54 -4.83 -10.86 -4.32
N HIS A 55 -4.00 -10.06 -5.01
CA HIS A 55 -2.67 -9.69 -4.54
C HIS A 55 -2.75 -8.67 -3.41
N THR A 56 -2.47 -9.15 -2.20
CA THR A 56 -2.20 -8.40 -0.97
C THR A 56 -1.32 -7.18 -1.23
N GLY A 57 -1.92 -5.98 -1.24
CA GLY A 57 -1.18 -4.72 -1.32
C GLY A 57 -1.98 -3.52 -1.85
N SER A 58 -2.87 -3.70 -2.83
CA SER A 58 -3.55 -2.56 -3.46
C SER A 58 -4.52 -1.85 -2.50
N THR A 59 -4.72 -0.53 -2.68
CA THR A 59 -5.67 0.24 -1.87
C THR A 59 -7.10 -0.29 -2.04
N PHE A 60 -7.47 -0.76 -3.24
CA PHE A 60 -8.77 -1.36 -3.52
C PHE A 60 -8.95 -2.73 -2.88
N PHE A 61 -7.93 -3.58 -2.90
CA PHE A 61 -7.95 -4.86 -2.18
C PHE A 61 -8.22 -4.64 -0.69
N ARG A 62 -7.59 -3.64 -0.07
CA ARG A 62 -7.78 -3.32 1.35
C ARG A 62 -9.18 -2.79 1.68
N VAL A 63 -9.83 -2.12 0.73
CA VAL A 63 -11.20 -1.61 0.88
C VAL A 63 -12.18 -2.76 0.68
N PHE A 64 -11.98 -3.57 -0.36
CA PHE A 64 -12.72 -4.79 -0.60
C PHE A 64 -12.66 -5.74 0.62
N ASP A 65 -11.47 -5.96 1.17
CA ASP A 65 -11.25 -6.74 2.40
C ASP A 65 -12.03 -6.18 3.59
N ALA A 66 -12.02 -4.86 3.78
CA ALA A 66 -12.81 -4.22 4.84
C ALA A 66 -14.33 -4.34 4.62
N LEU A 67 -14.78 -4.29 3.36
CA LEU A 67 -16.19 -4.50 2.99
C LEU A 67 -16.62 -5.96 3.21
N ARG A 68 -15.76 -6.92 2.90
CA ARG A 68 -16.02 -8.35 3.19
C ARG A 68 -16.08 -8.63 4.69
N GLU A 69 -15.20 -8.00 5.46
CA GLU A 69 -15.19 -8.14 6.92
C GLU A 69 -16.50 -7.65 7.52
N ILE A 70 -17.01 -6.48 7.12
CA ILE A 70 -18.29 -6.01 7.64
C ILE A 70 -19.45 -6.92 7.20
N ASP A 71 -19.42 -7.47 5.99
CA ASP A 71 -20.46 -8.38 5.51
C ASP A 71 -20.49 -9.70 6.32
N HIS A 72 -19.31 -10.25 6.64
CA HIS A 72 -19.20 -11.38 7.56
C HIS A 72 -19.72 -11.03 8.96
N GLN A 73 -19.39 -9.85 9.49
CA GLN A 73 -19.85 -9.40 10.81
C GLN A 73 -21.37 -9.21 10.85
N VAL A 74 -21.96 -8.64 9.81
CA VAL A 74 -23.42 -8.45 9.66
C VAL A 74 -24.12 -9.80 9.55
N THR A 75 -23.58 -10.72 8.75
CA THR A 75 -24.11 -12.09 8.63
C THR A 75 -24.07 -12.82 9.98
N ALA A 76 -22.99 -12.66 10.75
CA ALA A 76 -22.86 -13.29 12.07
C ALA A 76 -23.90 -12.80 13.08
N ILE A 77 -24.35 -11.54 12.98
CA ILE A 77 -25.37 -10.97 13.87
C ILE A 77 -26.80 -11.05 13.31
N ALA A 78 -26.97 -11.47 12.05
CA ALA A 78 -28.27 -11.51 11.38
C ALA A 78 -29.29 -12.39 12.12
N ASN A 79 -28.86 -13.55 12.62
CA ASN A 79 -29.73 -14.43 13.41
C ASN A 79 -30.18 -13.76 14.72
N ALA A 80 -29.28 -13.06 15.40
CA ALA A 80 -29.60 -12.34 16.63
C ALA A 80 -30.53 -11.14 16.39
N TRP A 81 -30.40 -10.47 15.24
CA TRP A 81 -31.32 -9.42 14.82
C TRP A 81 -32.72 -9.99 14.54
N GLN A 82 -32.79 -11.09 13.79
CA GLN A 82 -34.06 -11.73 13.42
C GLN A 82 -34.79 -12.31 14.63
N SER A 83 -34.05 -12.84 15.61
CA SER A 83 -34.62 -13.38 16.85
C SER A 83 -34.90 -12.33 17.93
N ALA A 84 -34.53 -11.05 17.72
CA ALA A 84 -34.70 -10.01 18.71
C ALA A 84 -36.20 -9.65 18.87
N GLY A 85 -36.80 -10.20 19.92
CA GLY A 85 -38.21 -10.00 20.26
C GLY A 85 -38.45 -8.71 21.04
N GLY A 86 -37.42 -8.18 21.71
CA GLY A 86 -37.52 -6.99 22.56
C GLY A 86 -36.81 -5.75 22.01
N ARG A 87 -37.30 -4.56 22.40
CA ARG A 87 -36.65 -3.26 22.08
C ARG A 87 -35.21 -3.19 22.57
N GLN A 88 -34.92 -3.79 23.73
CA GLN A 88 -33.58 -3.78 24.34
C GLN A 88 -32.59 -4.63 23.54
N GLU A 89 -32.97 -5.84 23.15
CA GLU A 89 -32.14 -6.74 22.32
C GLU A 89 -31.83 -6.11 20.97
N ARG A 90 -32.82 -5.46 20.34
CA ARG A 90 -32.61 -4.71 19.08
C ARG A 90 -31.65 -3.55 19.26
N LEU A 91 -31.69 -2.86 20.41
CA LEU A 91 -30.77 -1.77 20.72
C LEU A 91 -29.33 -2.29 20.81
N GLU A 92 -29.11 -3.40 21.50
CA GLU A 92 -27.78 -4.02 21.66
C GLU A 92 -27.18 -4.47 20.32
N VAL A 93 -27.99 -5.12 19.47
CA VAL A 93 -27.53 -5.50 18.13
C VAL A 93 -27.25 -4.26 17.28
N ARG A 94 -28.06 -3.21 17.41
CA ARG A 94 -27.85 -1.94 16.70
C ARG A 94 -26.56 -1.23 17.14
N GLU A 95 -26.24 -1.25 18.42
CA GLU A 95 -24.96 -0.71 18.91
C GLU A 95 -23.76 -1.47 18.33
N LYS A 96 -23.84 -2.80 18.18
CA LYS A 96 -22.83 -3.60 17.49
C LYS A 96 -22.69 -3.20 16.02
N ILE A 97 -23.80 -3.04 15.31
CA ILE A 97 -23.83 -2.55 13.92
C ILE A 97 -23.10 -1.20 13.80
N PHE A 98 -23.39 -0.25 14.71
CA PHE A 98 -22.69 1.05 14.72
C PHE A 98 -21.21 0.91 15.03
N GLY A 99 -20.83 -0.01 15.90
CA GLY A 99 -19.43 -0.38 16.12
C GLY A 99 -18.76 -0.83 14.82
N TYR A 100 -19.35 -1.78 14.11
CA TYR A 100 -18.82 -2.31 12.84
C TYR A 100 -18.67 -1.21 11.78
N LEU A 101 -19.70 -0.37 11.59
CA LEU A 101 -19.66 0.76 10.65
C LEU A 101 -18.56 1.77 11.00
N ARG A 102 -18.37 2.08 12.30
CA ARG A 102 -17.30 2.97 12.75
C ARG A 102 -15.92 2.36 12.49
N HIS A 103 -15.75 1.07 12.78
CA HIS A 103 -14.50 0.34 12.51
C HIS A 103 -14.19 0.29 11.00
N LEU A 104 -15.20 0.09 10.16
CA LEU A 104 -15.08 0.13 8.71
C LEU A 104 -14.58 1.49 8.23
N ALA A 105 -15.22 2.58 8.64
CA ALA A 105 -14.80 3.92 8.25
C ALA A 105 -13.36 4.22 8.71
N HIS A 106 -13.02 3.87 9.95
CA HIS A 106 -11.64 3.99 10.44
C HIS A 106 -10.66 3.13 9.66
N SER A 107 -11.03 1.90 9.27
CA SER A 107 -10.21 1.00 8.47
C SER A 107 -9.92 1.61 7.10
N ILE A 108 -10.96 2.10 6.40
CA ILE A 108 -10.83 2.73 5.08
C ILE A 108 -10.01 4.02 5.17
N GLU A 109 -10.32 4.91 6.12
CA GLU A 109 -9.63 6.19 6.26
C GLU A 109 -8.18 6.06 6.74
N ARG A 110 -7.93 5.24 7.77
CA ARG A 110 -6.57 5.01 8.30
C ARG A 110 -5.70 4.42 7.20
N LYS A 111 -6.22 3.47 6.42
CA LYS A 111 -5.49 2.83 5.32
C LYS A 111 -5.30 3.79 4.14
N GLY A 112 -6.26 4.67 3.82
CA GLY A 112 -6.10 5.76 2.85
C GLY A 112 -5.07 6.81 3.27
N ARG A 113 -5.04 7.19 4.56
CA ARG A 113 -3.99 8.04 5.15
C ARG A 113 -2.63 7.32 5.16
N GLN A 114 -2.60 6.01 5.39
CA GLN A 114 -1.38 5.21 5.33
C GLN A 114 -0.84 5.08 3.89
N ALA A 115 -1.68 5.00 2.86
CA ALA A 115 -1.26 5.07 1.46
C ALA A 115 -0.68 6.46 1.09
N ARG A 116 -1.08 7.52 1.81
CA ARG A 116 -0.48 8.86 1.68
C ARG A 116 0.89 8.98 2.37
N ARG A 117 1.18 8.17 3.41
CA ARG A 117 2.48 8.12 4.12
C ARG A 117 3.42 7.02 3.60
N ARG A 118 2.89 5.90 3.14
CA ARG A 118 3.61 4.86 2.41
C ARG A 118 3.60 5.27 0.95
N THR A 119 4.66 5.97 0.54
CA THR A 119 5.00 5.98 -0.87
C THR A 119 5.05 4.53 -1.38
N PRO A 120 4.72 4.25 -2.66
CA PRO A 120 4.74 2.92 -3.29
C PRO A 120 6.02 2.11 -3.00
N HIS A 121 7.05 2.83 -2.59
CA HIS A 121 8.31 2.38 -2.08
C HIS A 121 8.25 1.42 -0.88
N ALA A 122 7.22 1.40 -0.02
CA ALA A 122 7.16 0.55 1.18
C ALA A 122 6.68 -0.89 0.91
N GLU A 123 5.71 -1.06 0.00
CA GLU A 123 5.17 -2.37 -0.38
C GLU A 123 6.12 -3.12 -1.31
N LEU A 124 6.88 -2.40 -2.14
CA LEU A 124 7.99 -2.98 -2.90
C LEU A 124 9.13 -3.53 -2.00
N ARG A 125 9.23 -3.08 -0.73
CA ARG A 125 10.33 -3.50 0.17
C ARG A 125 10.14 -4.87 0.77
N SER A 126 8.90 -5.24 1.04
CA SER A 126 8.56 -6.50 1.70
C SER A 126 8.67 -7.71 0.78
N ARG A 127 8.52 -7.50 -0.54
CA ARG A 127 8.61 -8.57 -1.56
C ARG A 127 10.01 -8.79 -2.12
N GLN A 128 10.94 -7.85 -1.91
CA GLN A 128 12.33 -8.02 -2.31
C GLN A 128 13.12 -8.56 -1.11
N GLN A 129 13.70 -9.76 -1.22
CA GLN A 129 14.78 -10.21 -0.34
C GLN A 129 15.95 -9.24 -0.50
N ARG A 130 15.93 -8.14 0.24
CA ARG A 130 16.88 -7.04 0.05
C ARG A 130 18.27 -7.49 0.53
N PRO A 131 19.26 -7.53 -0.35
CA PRO A 131 20.64 -7.85 0.02
C PRO A 131 21.30 -6.61 0.64
N ILE A 132 20.75 -6.12 1.76
CA ILE A 132 21.28 -4.94 2.46
C ILE A 132 22.69 -5.24 2.98
N HIS A 133 22.89 -6.46 3.48
CA HIS A 133 24.17 -6.95 3.99
C HIS A 133 25.29 -7.06 2.93
N LYS A 134 24.98 -6.92 1.63
CA LYS A 134 25.97 -6.91 0.53
C LYS A 134 26.21 -5.55 -0.10
N ALA A 135 25.48 -4.52 0.34
CA ALA A 135 25.57 -3.20 -0.27
C ALA A 135 26.98 -2.61 -0.14
N PHE A 136 27.59 -2.72 1.04
CA PHE A 136 28.96 -2.23 1.25
C PHE A 136 30.00 -3.04 0.47
N ASP A 137 29.96 -4.38 0.56
CA ASP A 137 30.85 -5.28 -0.19
C ASP A 137 30.80 -4.99 -1.70
N ASP A 138 29.59 -4.79 -2.24
CA ASP A 138 29.37 -4.51 -3.66
C ASP A 138 29.86 -3.10 -4.05
N VAL A 139 29.88 -2.10 -3.14
CA VAL A 139 30.50 -0.80 -3.40
C VAL A 139 32.02 -0.91 -3.48
N GLN A 140 32.65 -1.67 -2.57
CA GLN A 140 34.11 -1.84 -2.56
C GLN A 140 34.60 -2.64 -3.78
N ALA A 141 33.81 -3.60 -4.24
CA ALA A 141 34.14 -4.43 -5.40
C ALA A 141 33.71 -3.83 -6.75
N ALA A 142 32.95 -2.74 -6.76
CA ALA A 142 32.41 -2.14 -7.98
C ALA A 142 33.50 -1.43 -8.80
N ARG A 143 33.40 -1.57 -10.13
CA ARG A 143 34.27 -0.85 -11.08
C ARG A 143 33.64 0.50 -11.44
N PRO A 144 34.40 1.46 -11.99
CA PRO A 144 33.86 2.77 -12.36
C PRO A 144 32.61 2.71 -13.26
N GLU A 145 32.54 1.73 -14.15
CA GLU A 145 31.37 1.49 -15.01
C GLU A 145 30.09 1.05 -14.27
N ASP A 146 30.20 0.62 -13.02
CA ASP A 146 29.08 0.13 -12.20
C ASP A 146 28.39 1.26 -11.41
N PHE A 147 28.89 2.50 -11.49
CA PHE A 147 28.36 3.66 -10.78
C PHE A 147 27.52 4.55 -11.70
N PHE A 148 26.30 4.85 -11.25
CA PHE A 148 25.33 5.65 -11.98
C PHE A 148 24.66 6.68 -11.08
N ARG A 149 24.21 7.79 -11.67
CA ARG A 149 23.27 8.74 -11.07
C ARG A 149 21.88 8.45 -11.60
N ASP A 150 20.89 8.31 -10.72
CA ASP A 150 19.48 8.28 -11.09
C ASP A 150 19.01 9.73 -11.33
N SER A 151 18.81 10.10 -12.59
CA SER A 151 18.43 11.46 -12.98
C SER A 151 17.06 11.92 -12.44
N ARG A 152 16.24 10.99 -11.92
CA ARG A 152 14.94 11.32 -11.33
C ARG A 152 15.02 11.66 -9.85
N THR A 153 15.90 11.01 -9.10
CA THR A 153 15.98 11.12 -7.64
C THR A 153 17.30 11.69 -7.16
N ASP A 154 18.20 11.99 -8.09
CA ASP A 154 19.55 12.48 -7.87
C ASP A 154 20.39 11.60 -6.92
N SER A 155 20.04 10.31 -6.86
CA SER A 155 20.68 9.33 -5.98
C SER A 155 21.80 8.60 -6.73
N ILE A 156 22.79 8.10 -6.00
CA ILE A 156 23.87 7.29 -6.58
C ILE A 156 23.45 5.82 -6.52
N VAL A 157 23.51 5.16 -7.67
CA VAL A 157 23.17 3.75 -7.86
C VAL A 157 24.45 2.98 -8.20
N VAL A 158 24.72 1.93 -7.43
CA VAL A 158 25.83 1.01 -7.66
C VAL A 158 25.27 -0.33 -8.11
N ALA A 159 25.68 -0.79 -9.29
CA ALA A 159 25.32 -2.09 -9.82
C ALA A 159 26.17 -3.17 -9.16
N GLY A 160 25.50 -4.08 -8.44
CA GLY A 160 26.12 -5.25 -7.81
C GLY A 160 25.97 -6.51 -8.65
N LYS A 161 26.59 -7.61 -8.20
CA LYS A 161 26.49 -8.91 -8.87
C LYS A 161 25.05 -9.46 -8.86
N ASN A 162 24.72 -10.35 -9.79
CA ASN A 162 23.42 -11.03 -9.88
C ASN A 162 22.19 -10.09 -9.98
N GLY A 163 22.35 -8.95 -10.65
CA GLY A 163 21.25 -7.99 -10.86
C GLY A 163 20.93 -7.16 -9.61
N ARG A 164 21.76 -7.22 -8.56
CA ARG A 164 21.62 -6.34 -7.40
C ARG A 164 21.92 -4.89 -7.79
N SER A 165 21.24 -3.97 -7.14
CA SER A 165 21.50 -2.54 -7.28
C SER A 165 21.32 -1.89 -5.93
N HIS A 166 22.27 -1.06 -5.54
CA HIS A 166 22.32 -0.41 -4.25
C HIS A 166 22.21 1.10 -4.46
N VAL A 167 21.29 1.74 -3.75
CA VAL A 167 20.99 3.16 -3.89
C VAL A 167 21.48 3.87 -2.64
N TYR A 168 22.23 4.94 -2.85
CA TYR A 168 22.84 5.77 -1.83
C TYR A 168 22.50 7.24 -2.06
N ASN A 169 22.55 8.03 -0.99
CA ASN A 169 22.60 9.49 -1.13
C ASN A 169 24.04 9.95 -1.43
N GLU A 170 24.21 11.25 -1.67
CA GLU A 170 25.51 11.84 -1.97
C GLU A 170 26.50 11.74 -0.81
N GLN A 171 25.98 11.67 0.43
CA GLN A 171 26.78 11.52 1.65
C GLN A 171 27.22 10.08 1.90
N GLY A 172 26.99 9.15 0.97
CA GLY A 172 27.40 7.74 1.11
C GLY A 172 26.51 6.90 2.03
N ARG A 173 25.38 7.43 2.51
CA ARG A 173 24.41 6.67 3.31
C ARG A 173 23.57 5.79 2.41
N HIS A 174 23.50 4.50 2.73
CA HIS A 174 22.64 3.55 2.05
C HIS A 174 21.17 3.91 2.23
N ILE A 175 20.46 4.09 1.12
CA ILE A 175 19.02 4.34 1.10
C ILE A 175 18.27 3.01 0.98
N THR A 176 18.64 2.18 0.00
CA THR A 176 17.98 0.90 -0.25
C THR A 176 18.77 0.00 -1.18
N SER A 177 18.58 -1.31 -1.08
CA SER A 177 18.99 -2.30 -2.10
C SER A 177 17.77 -2.81 -2.85
N LEU A 178 17.96 -3.23 -4.09
CA LEU A 178 16.92 -3.83 -4.92
C LEU A 178 17.55 -4.82 -5.91
N CYS A 179 16.80 -5.84 -6.33
CA CYS A 179 17.20 -6.75 -7.40
C CYS A 179 16.44 -6.36 -8.67
N LEU A 180 17.17 -5.95 -9.70
CA LEU A 180 16.62 -5.66 -11.02
C LEU A 180 16.80 -6.87 -11.92
N LEU A 181 15.77 -7.23 -12.66
CA LEU A 181 15.92 -8.13 -13.81
C LEU A 181 16.85 -7.46 -14.84
N ARG A 182 17.68 -8.24 -15.53
CA ARG A 182 18.69 -7.73 -16.48
C ARG A 182 18.11 -6.69 -17.46
N ASP A 183 16.93 -6.97 -18.00
CA ASP A 183 16.27 -6.08 -18.97
C ASP A 183 15.78 -4.77 -18.35
N GLU A 184 15.50 -4.75 -17.05
CA GLU A 184 15.03 -3.55 -16.36
C GLU A 184 16.16 -2.53 -16.15
N PHE A 185 17.36 -3.01 -15.77
CA PHE A 185 18.54 -2.15 -15.63
C PHE A 185 18.91 -1.52 -16.97
N GLN A 186 18.99 -2.33 -18.02
CA GLN A 186 19.35 -1.85 -19.35
C GLN A 186 18.33 -0.85 -19.91
N ARG A 187 17.02 -1.09 -19.68
CA ARG A 187 15.97 -0.12 -20.07
C ARG A 187 16.14 1.23 -19.37
N ARG A 188 16.53 1.25 -18.09
CA ARG A 188 16.78 2.51 -17.34
C ARG A 188 18.02 3.24 -17.87
N ARG A 189 19.06 2.51 -18.27
CA ARG A 189 20.24 3.08 -18.92
C ARG A 189 19.91 3.67 -20.31
N ASN A 190 19.22 2.90 -21.15
CA ASN A 190 18.83 3.32 -22.51
C ASN A 190 17.95 4.57 -22.50
N ARG A 191 17.07 4.71 -21.50
CA ARG A 191 16.22 5.90 -21.29
C ARG A 191 16.94 7.08 -20.62
N ARG A 192 18.27 7.04 -20.50
CA ARG A 192 19.09 8.05 -19.81
C ARG A 192 18.65 8.36 -18.37
N ARG A 193 18.01 7.39 -17.72
CA ARG A 193 17.67 7.49 -16.30
C ARG A 193 18.88 7.19 -15.43
N TYR A 194 19.65 6.17 -15.79
CA TYR A 194 20.93 5.85 -15.14
C TYR A 194 22.06 6.41 -15.98
N VAL A 195 22.66 7.49 -15.49
CA VAL A 195 23.75 8.21 -16.16
C VAL A 195 25.07 7.83 -15.48
N PRO A 196 26.12 7.41 -16.22
CA PRO A 196 27.40 7.07 -15.62
C PRO A 196 27.96 8.20 -14.75
N LEU A 197 28.50 7.83 -13.58
CA LEU A 197 29.10 8.80 -12.67
C LEU A 197 30.53 9.18 -13.13
N PRO A 198 30.93 10.46 -13.06
CA PRO A 198 32.31 10.85 -13.35
C PRO A 198 33.31 10.26 -12.34
N GLY A 199 34.49 9.85 -12.79
CA GLY A 199 35.48 9.16 -11.95
C GLY A 199 35.94 9.94 -10.70
N LYS A 200 35.99 11.28 -10.76
CA LYS A 200 36.29 12.13 -9.60
C LYS A 200 35.21 12.01 -8.51
N THR A 201 33.95 11.98 -8.93
CA THR A 201 32.78 11.85 -8.05
C THR A 201 32.70 10.44 -7.44
N ILE A 202 33.09 9.40 -8.19
CA ILE A 202 33.14 8.02 -7.68
C ILE A 202 34.10 7.91 -6.50
N LYS A 203 35.32 8.45 -6.62
CA LYS A 203 36.31 8.41 -5.53
C LYS A 203 35.80 9.10 -4.26
N GLN A 204 35.19 10.27 -4.42
CA GLN A 204 34.61 11.02 -3.29
C GLN A 204 33.45 10.25 -2.64
N PHE A 205 32.60 9.63 -3.46
CA PHE A 205 31.49 8.82 -2.99
C PHE A 205 31.95 7.57 -2.22
N VAL A 206 32.90 6.80 -2.76
CA VAL A 206 33.42 5.59 -2.10
C VAL A 206 34.04 5.95 -0.74
N ALA A 207 34.80 7.05 -0.66
CA ALA A 207 35.33 7.54 0.61
C ALA A 207 34.21 7.89 1.61
N ALA A 208 33.14 8.55 1.16
CA ALA A 208 31.99 8.88 1.99
C ALA A 208 31.23 7.63 2.50
N VAL A 209 31.07 6.60 1.66
CA VAL A 209 30.44 5.32 2.06
C VAL A 209 31.27 4.62 3.12
N THR A 210 32.61 4.58 2.95
CA THR A 210 33.53 4.00 3.94
C THR A 210 33.47 4.74 5.27
N ALA A 211 33.41 6.08 5.26
CA ALA A 211 33.32 6.90 6.46
C ALA A 211 31.95 6.80 7.17
N ALA A 212 30.88 6.50 6.44
CA ALA A 212 29.51 6.44 6.96
C ALA A 212 29.13 5.08 7.57
N GLN A 213 30.00 4.06 7.54
CA GLN A 213 29.73 2.81 8.25
C GLN A 213 29.94 2.99 9.76
N PRO A 214 28.97 2.60 10.61
CA PRO A 214 29.24 2.44 12.03
C PRO A 214 30.25 1.29 12.19
N GLY A 215 31.34 1.54 12.92
CA GLY A 215 32.26 0.50 13.35
C GLY A 215 31.48 -0.65 14.00
N THR A 216 31.83 -1.87 13.61
CA THR A 216 31.33 -3.14 14.16
C THR A 216 31.30 -3.16 15.68
#